data_AF-A0A840VJL7-F1
#
_entry.id   AF-A0A840VJL7-F1
#
_cell.length_a   1.000
_cell.length_b   1.000
_cell.length_c   1.000
_cell.angle_alpha   90.00
_cell.angle_beta   90.00
_cell.angle_gamma   90.00
#
_symmetry.space_group_name_H-M   'P 1'
#
loop_
_entity.id
_entity.type
_entity.pdbx_description
1 polymer ?
#
loop_
_entity_poly.entity_id
_entity_poly.type
_entity_poly.pdbx_seq_one_letter_code
_entity_poly.pdbx_strand_id
1 'polypeptide(L)'
;MLLDPDAENDVAYELCQIVGRAILPYRSSVDDEQVHGTAFFFQGGDDPVGESLLTAANLVGAAGGELGLRASVTEPAGVAPAAVSATEIVPGWARFPGDGVAVLPTAGLHRYAGDGGWRWRVQPVPAGIAAGPEVVARLGADADSAFVLAHGVREDGSRPLEVAIERVVRDGDDVRITTELPPGYVGAPVFVVQADTAGEVSLYCLGLVLPGVGGHPVATFDRIRAVLPATPGDV
;
A
#
# COMPACT_ATOMS: atom_id res chain seq x y z
N MET A 1 14.54 -13.98 -4.21
CA MET A 1 14.97 -15.12 -3.40
C MET A 1 13.76 -15.79 -2.77
N LEU A 2 13.71 -17.13 -2.79
CA LEU A 2 12.76 -17.88 -1.97
C LEU A 2 13.34 -18.02 -0.55
N LEU A 3 12.55 -17.62 0.44
CA LEU A 3 12.85 -17.86 1.84
C LEU A 3 12.29 -19.21 2.28
N ASP A 4 12.88 -19.80 3.31
CA ASP A 4 12.24 -20.93 3.99
C ASP A 4 11.02 -20.45 4.81
N PRO A 5 10.06 -21.34 5.13
CA PRO A 5 8.82 -20.94 5.77
C PRO A 5 8.97 -20.26 7.14
N ASP A 6 10.01 -20.59 7.92
CA ASP A 6 10.22 -19.97 9.22
C ASP A 6 10.69 -18.53 9.04
N ALA A 7 11.64 -18.30 8.12
CA ALA A 7 12.06 -16.96 7.74
C ALA A 7 10.93 -16.12 7.13
N GLU A 8 10.04 -16.72 6.34
CA GLU A 8 8.86 -16.02 5.81
C GLU A 8 7.93 -15.54 6.95
N ASN A 9 7.67 -16.39 7.94
CA ASN A 9 6.82 -16.04 9.08
C ASN A 9 7.43 -14.92 9.94
N ASP A 10 8.74 -14.97 10.18
CA ASP A 10 9.45 -13.93 10.93
C ASP A 10 9.36 -12.57 10.22
N VAL A 11 9.58 -12.53 8.90
CA VAL A 11 9.45 -11.30 8.10
C VAL A 11 8.02 -10.78 8.13
N ALA A 12 7.02 -11.66 7.97
CA ALA A 12 5.61 -11.27 8.02
C ALA A 12 5.21 -10.67 9.38
N TYR A 13 5.72 -11.24 10.47
CA TYR A 13 5.50 -10.74 11.83
C TYR A 13 6.12 -9.35 12.01
N GLU A 14 7.38 -9.16 11.63
CA GLU A 14 8.08 -7.88 11.75
C GLU A 14 7.45 -6.79 10.88
N LEU A 15 7.04 -7.11 9.64
CA LEU A 15 6.31 -6.20 8.76
C LEU A 15 5.03 -5.66 9.43
N CYS A 16 4.26 -6.53 10.07
CA CYS A 16 3.07 -6.11 10.82
C CYS A 16 3.39 -5.10 11.92
N GLN A 17 4.52 -5.26 12.61
CA GLN A 17 4.92 -4.34 13.69
C GLN A 17 5.40 -2.98 13.16
N ILE A 18 6.14 -2.98 12.06
CA ILE A 18 6.84 -1.79 11.55
C ILE A 18 5.94 -0.93 10.68
N VAL A 19 5.23 -1.54 9.73
CA VAL A 19 4.42 -0.84 8.72
C VAL A 19 2.93 -1.14 8.85
N GLY A 20 2.50 -1.93 9.83
CA GLY A 20 1.07 -2.24 10.02
C GLY A 20 0.22 -1.00 10.29
N ARG A 21 0.79 0.09 10.80
CA ARG A 21 0.11 1.40 10.96
C ARG A 21 0.18 2.30 9.72
N ALA A 22 0.87 1.87 8.66
CA ALA A 22 0.81 2.52 7.34
C ALA A 22 -0.45 2.14 6.58
N ILE A 23 -1.06 0.99 6.89
CA ILE A 23 -2.08 0.36 6.04
C ILE A 23 -3.47 0.80 6.49
N LEU A 24 -4.38 1.09 5.57
CA LEU A 24 -5.78 1.40 5.86
C LEU A 24 -6.71 0.58 4.97
N PRO A 25 -7.83 0.07 5.51
CA PRO A 25 -8.88 -0.48 4.68
C PRO A 25 -9.51 0.64 3.87
N TYR A 26 -9.59 0.44 2.57
CA TYR A 26 -10.34 1.31 1.66
C TYR A 26 -11.60 0.57 1.18
N ARG A 27 -12.66 1.32 0.93
CA ARG A 27 -13.86 0.81 0.27
C ARG A 27 -14.41 1.83 -0.71
N SER A 28 -15.08 1.35 -1.74
CA SER A 28 -15.85 2.15 -2.70
C SER A 28 -17.06 1.36 -3.19
N SER A 29 -17.91 1.98 -3.99
CA SER A 29 -19.05 1.34 -4.63
C SER A 29 -18.99 1.51 -6.14
N VAL A 30 -19.00 0.40 -6.87
CA VAL A 30 -19.03 0.34 -8.34
C VAL A 30 -20.28 -0.42 -8.74
N ASP A 31 -21.14 0.18 -9.58
CA ASP A 31 -22.39 -0.44 -10.05
C ASP A 31 -23.27 -1.01 -8.90
N ASP A 32 -23.38 -0.25 -7.80
CA ASP A 32 -24.06 -0.62 -6.55
C ASP A 32 -23.46 -1.81 -5.78
N GLU A 33 -22.33 -2.36 -6.24
CA GLU A 33 -21.56 -3.38 -5.53
C GLU A 33 -20.42 -2.76 -4.72
N GLN A 34 -20.22 -3.29 -3.51
CA GLN A 34 -19.14 -2.82 -2.64
C GLN A 34 -17.80 -3.43 -3.07
N VAL A 35 -16.85 -2.56 -3.37
CA VAL A 35 -15.47 -2.94 -3.70
C VAL A 35 -14.58 -2.66 -2.51
N HIS A 36 -13.85 -3.69 -2.06
CA HIS A 36 -12.91 -3.62 -0.96
C HIS A 36 -11.48 -3.58 -1.46
N GLY A 37 -10.69 -2.65 -0.93
CA GLY A 37 -9.27 -2.55 -1.22
C GLY A 37 -8.49 -2.05 -0.02
N THR A 38 -7.22 -1.75 -0.27
CA THR A 38 -6.28 -1.26 0.73
C THR A 38 -5.63 0.03 0.22
N ALA A 39 -5.38 0.97 1.12
CA ALA A 39 -4.54 2.13 0.87
C ALA A 39 -3.40 2.13 1.89
N PHE A 40 -2.27 2.75 1.58
CA PHE A 40 -1.17 2.86 2.54
C PHE A 40 -0.42 4.18 2.49
N PHE A 41 0.09 4.62 3.63
CA PHE A 41 0.93 5.80 3.75
C PHE A 41 2.33 5.52 3.22
N PHE A 42 2.82 6.39 2.37
CA PHE A 42 4.17 6.42 1.84
C PHE A 42 4.80 7.79 2.13
N GLN A 43 6.06 7.79 2.56
CA GLN A 43 6.82 8.97 2.86
C GLN A 43 7.96 9.11 1.84
N GLY A 44 7.82 10.05 0.90
CA GLY A 44 8.72 10.21 -0.25
C GLY A 44 10.09 10.83 0.05
N GLY A 45 10.25 11.48 1.20
CA GLY A 45 11.50 12.09 1.64
C GLY A 45 11.48 12.38 3.14
N ASP A 46 12.47 13.13 3.64
CA ASP A 46 12.54 13.44 5.08
C ASP A 46 11.57 14.55 5.52
N ASP A 47 10.98 15.29 4.57
CA ASP A 47 10.00 16.34 4.85
C ASP A 47 8.58 15.75 5.01
N PRO A 48 7.86 16.01 6.13
CA PRO A 48 6.47 15.59 6.31
C PRO A 48 5.50 16.09 5.22
N VAL A 49 5.87 17.10 4.42
CA VAL A 49 5.09 17.53 3.23
C VAL A 49 5.06 16.45 2.12
N GLY A 50 6.03 15.52 2.11
CA GLY A 50 6.13 14.43 1.15
C GLY A 50 5.30 13.17 1.49
N GLU A 51 4.46 13.21 2.53
CA GLU A 51 3.59 12.09 2.88
C GLU A 51 2.39 12.01 1.92
N SER A 52 2.17 10.82 1.36
CA SER A 52 1.06 10.53 0.47
C SER A 52 0.40 9.22 0.84
N LEU A 53 -0.91 9.13 0.61
CA LEU A 53 -1.63 7.87 0.64
C LEU A 53 -1.70 7.30 -0.77
N LEU A 54 -1.34 6.03 -0.92
CA LEU A 54 -1.29 5.31 -2.20
C LEU A 54 -2.34 4.20 -2.22
N THR A 55 -2.95 3.99 -3.38
CA THR A 55 -3.84 2.84 -3.65
C THR A 55 -3.94 2.59 -5.15
N ALA A 56 -4.68 1.55 -5.56
CA ALA A 56 -4.90 1.25 -6.97
C ALA A 56 -5.93 2.22 -7.60
N ALA A 57 -5.65 2.71 -8.80
CA ALA A 57 -6.44 3.73 -9.50
C ALA A 57 -7.89 3.30 -9.79
N ASN A 58 -8.15 2.00 -9.86
CA ASN A 58 -9.48 1.43 -10.08
C ASN A 58 -10.40 1.53 -8.84
N LEU A 59 -9.82 1.71 -7.64
CA LEU A 59 -10.58 1.88 -6.40
C LEU A 59 -11.08 3.32 -6.22
N VAL A 60 -10.47 4.27 -6.91
CA VAL A 60 -10.73 5.70 -6.73
C VAL A 60 -11.59 6.24 -7.86
N GLY A 61 -12.52 7.14 -7.54
CA GLY A 61 -13.39 7.83 -8.51
C GLY A 61 -14.80 7.25 -8.62
N ALA A 62 -15.05 6.08 -8.03
CA ALA A 62 -16.39 5.56 -7.85
C ALA A 62 -17.06 6.18 -6.60
N ALA A 63 -18.39 6.10 -6.51
CA ALA A 63 -19.13 6.65 -5.38
C ALA A 63 -18.78 5.93 -4.06
N GLY A 64 -19.00 6.60 -2.92
CA GLY A 64 -18.85 5.95 -1.61
C GLY A 64 -17.41 5.60 -1.22
N GLY A 65 -16.40 6.29 -1.77
CA GLY A 65 -15.00 6.12 -1.35
C GLY A 65 -14.82 6.42 0.15
N GLU A 66 -14.29 5.49 0.92
CA GLU A 66 -14.04 5.69 2.36
C GLU A 66 -12.75 5.01 2.82
N LEU A 67 -12.07 5.67 3.76
CA LEU A 67 -10.92 5.12 4.48
C LEU A 67 -11.34 4.72 5.88
N GLY A 68 -11.37 3.42 6.18
CA GLY A 68 -11.67 2.96 7.52
C GLY A 68 -10.54 3.29 8.50
N LEU A 69 -10.92 3.79 9.68
CA LEU A 69 -9.99 4.12 10.75
C LEU A 69 -9.97 3.01 11.80
N ARG A 70 -8.76 2.68 12.25
CA ARG A 70 -8.52 1.72 13.32
C ARG A 70 -8.03 2.47 14.55
N ALA A 71 -8.39 2.00 15.73
CA ALA A 71 -7.94 2.62 16.98
C ALA A 71 -6.40 2.72 17.09
N SER A 72 -5.66 1.83 16.42
CA SER A 72 -4.20 1.83 16.40
C SER A 72 -3.57 2.98 15.58
N VAL A 73 -4.31 3.60 14.67
CA VAL A 73 -3.82 4.66 13.76
C VAL A 73 -4.34 6.05 14.11
N THR A 74 -5.08 6.19 15.22
CA THR A 74 -5.68 7.46 15.65
C THR A 74 -5.42 7.71 17.13
N GLU A 75 -5.32 8.98 17.53
CA GLU A 75 -5.18 9.38 18.93
C GLU A 75 -5.91 10.70 19.19
N PRO A 76 -6.64 10.88 20.31
CA PRO A 76 -6.91 9.90 21.37
C PRO A 76 -7.87 8.78 20.94
N ALA A 77 -7.83 7.66 21.65
CA ALA A 77 -8.71 6.53 21.38
C ALA A 77 -10.19 6.92 21.56
N GLY A 78 -11.03 6.55 20.61
CA GLY A 78 -12.48 6.79 20.64
C GLY A 78 -12.94 8.18 20.23
N VAL A 79 -12.03 9.08 19.84
CA VAL A 79 -12.37 10.43 19.35
C VAL A 79 -12.56 10.45 17.84
N ALA A 80 -11.70 9.75 17.10
CA ALA A 80 -11.78 9.68 15.65
C ALA A 80 -13.06 8.96 15.18
N PRO A 81 -13.61 9.33 14.00
CA PRO A 81 -14.71 8.60 13.40
C PRO A 81 -14.29 7.17 13.01
N ALA A 82 -15.25 6.31 12.70
CA ALA A 82 -14.95 4.96 12.22
C ALA A 82 -14.32 4.94 10.81
N ALA A 83 -14.55 5.98 10.02
CA ALA A 83 -13.99 6.14 8.67
C ALA A 83 -13.91 7.62 8.29
N VAL A 84 -12.98 7.96 7.38
CA VAL A 84 -12.96 9.23 6.66
C VAL A 84 -13.80 9.06 5.39
N SER A 85 -14.80 9.94 5.21
CA SER A 85 -15.78 9.86 4.14
C SER A 85 -15.26 10.35 2.78
N ALA A 86 -16.00 10.00 1.74
CA ALA A 86 -15.73 10.42 0.36
C ALA A 86 -15.57 11.93 0.20
N THR A 87 -16.37 12.72 0.92
CA THR A 87 -16.34 14.19 0.87
C THR A 87 -14.99 14.77 1.26
N GLU A 88 -14.27 14.12 2.16
CA GLU A 88 -12.97 14.57 2.65
C GLU A 88 -11.81 14.08 1.78
N ILE A 89 -11.96 12.92 1.12
CA ILE A 89 -10.84 12.27 0.41
C ILE A 89 -10.92 12.38 -1.11
N VAL A 90 -12.12 12.30 -1.70
CA VAL A 90 -12.32 12.27 -3.16
C VAL A 90 -11.75 13.52 -3.84
N PRO A 91 -11.93 14.74 -3.31
CA PRO A 91 -11.36 15.93 -3.96
C PRO A 91 -9.83 15.94 -4.04
N GLY A 92 -9.14 15.19 -3.17
CA GLY A 92 -7.68 15.19 -3.09
C GLY A 92 -6.99 14.09 -3.89
N TRP A 93 -7.72 13.10 -4.39
CA TRP A 93 -7.11 12.00 -5.14
C TRP A 93 -6.71 12.43 -6.56
N ALA A 94 -5.42 12.29 -6.88
CA ALA A 94 -4.92 12.27 -8.25
C ALA A 94 -4.88 10.82 -8.75
N ARG A 95 -5.37 10.58 -9.97
CA ARG A 95 -5.41 9.24 -10.58
C ARG A 95 -4.47 9.17 -11.78
N PHE A 96 -3.67 8.11 -11.83
CA PHE A 96 -2.72 7.81 -12.90
C PHE A 96 -3.05 6.42 -13.45
N PRO A 97 -4.11 6.30 -14.29
CA PRO A 97 -4.59 5.00 -14.76
C PRO A 97 -3.59 4.27 -15.66
N GLY A 98 -2.68 5.00 -16.35
CA GLY A 98 -1.59 4.40 -17.12
C GLY A 98 -0.61 3.61 -16.25
N ASP A 99 -0.40 4.05 -15.01
CA ASP A 99 0.47 3.40 -14.02
C ASP A 99 -0.32 2.55 -13.01
N GLY A 100 -1.66 2.56 -13.08
CA GLY A 100 -2.55 1.83 -12.19
C GLY A 100 -2.65 2.41 -10.78
N VAL A 101 -2.14 3.63 -10.53
CA VAL A 101 -1.96 4.18 -9.17
C VAL A 101 -2.84 5.41 -8.94
N ALA A 102 -3.34 5.55 -7.71
CA ALA A 102 -3.91 6.79 -7.21
C ALA A 102 -3.09 7.31 -6.03
N VAL A 103 -2.96 8.63 -5.94
CA VAL A 103 -2.16 9.34 -4.94
C VAL A 103 -3.03 10.40 -4.25
N LEU A 104 -3.03 10.44 -2.93
CA LEU A 104 -3.70 11.45 -2.11
C LEU A 104 -2.67 12.11 -1.17
N PRO A 105 -2.31 13.38 -1.39
CA PRO A 105 -1.52 14.13 -0.43
C PRO A 105 -2.23 14.21 0.93
N THR A 106 -1.53 13.94 2.03
CA THR A 106 -2.18 13.71 3.33
C THR A 106 -2.35 14.97 4.16
N ALA A 107 -1.81 16.12 3.73
CA ALA A 107 -1.92 17.38 4.47
C ALA A 107 -3.39 17.76 4.78
N GLY A 108 -4.32 17.48 3.87
CA GLY A 108 -5.76 17.65 4.11
C GLY A 108 -6.30 16.72 5.19
N LEU A 109 -5.86 15.45 5.20
CA LEU A 109 -6.26 14.45 6.20
C LEU A 109 -5.74 14.80 7.60
N HIS A 110 -4.53 15.34 7.71
CA HIS A 110 -3.98 15.80 8.99
C HIS A 110 -4.73 17.02 9.53
N ARG A 111 -5.10 17.97 8.65
CA ARG A 111 -5.95 19.10 9.02
C ARG A 111 -7.32 18.63 9.49
N TYR A 112 -7.97 17.77 8.72
CA TYR A 112 -9.27 17.17 9.07
C TYR A 112 -9.24 16.49 10.45
N ALA A 113 -8.19 15.72 10.74
CA ALA A 113 -8.01 15.11 12.05
C ALA A 113 -7.90 16.17 13.16
N GLY A 114 -7.06 17.19 12.95
CA GLY A 114 -6.85 18.28 13.91
C GLY A 114 -8.13 19.06 14.21
N ASP A 115 -8.91 19.41 13.18
CA ASP A 115 -10.21 20.07 13.31
C ASP A 115 -11.22 19.19 14.07
N GLY A 116 -11.10 17.86 13.94
CA GLY A 116 -11.87 16.87 14.68
C GLY A 116 -11.36 16.56 16.09
N GLY A 117 -10.27 17.18 16.54
CA GLY A 117 -9.70 16.97 17.88
C GLY A 117 -8.93 15.65 18.05
N TRP A 118 -8.48 15.03 16.96
CA TRP A 118 -7.65 13.83 16.97
C TRP A 118 -6.44 13.98 16.02
N ARG A 119 -5.53 13.01 16.02
CA ARG A 119 -4.36 12.97 15.15
C ARG A 119 -4.09 11.57 14.64
N TRP A 120 -3.41 11.50 13.51
CA TRP A 120 -2.90 10.26 12.95
C TRP A 120 -1.72 9.73 13.78
N ARG A 121 -1.69 8.42 13.97
CA ARG A 121 -0.59 7.66 14.59
C ARG A 121 -0.06 6.64 13.59
N VAL A 122 0.34 7.12 12.42
CA VAL A 122 0.76 6.29 11.28
C VAL A 122 2.26 6.00 11.33
N GLN A 123 2.69 4.97 10.62
CA GLN A 123 4.09 4.67 10.35
C GLN A 123 4.23 4.47 8.85
N PRO A 124 4.40 5.54 8.07
CA PRO A 124 4.45 5.44 6.61
C PRO A 124 5.57 4.50 6.16
N VAL A 125 5.39 3.87 5.00
CA VAL A 125 6.47 3.18 4.28
C VAL A 125 7.51 4.24 3.88
N PRO A 126 8.77 4.14 4.36
CA PRO A 126 9.77 5.17 4.07
C PRO A 126 10.37 5.00 2.68
N ALA A 127 10.77 6.10 2.05
CA ALA A 127 11.46 6.10 0.76
C ALA A 127 12.70 5.21 0.72
N GLY A 128 13.40 5.06 1.85
CA GLY A 128 14.61 4.22 1.96
C GLY A 128 14.39 2.73 1.69
N ILE A 129 13.15 2.23 1.78
CA ILE A 129 12.81 0.84 1.43
C ILE A 129 11.97 0.74 0.16
N ALA A 130 11.56 1.86 -0.46
CA ALA A 130 10.86 1.80 -1.75
C ALA A 130 11.83 1.33 -2.85
N ALA A 131 11.45 0.27 -3.55
CA ALA A 131 12.27 -0.37 -4.56
C ALA A 131 12.61 0.60 -5.70
N GLY A 132 13.90 0.78 -5.97
CA GLY A 132 14.38 1.45 -7.18
C GLY A 132 14.42 0.52 -8.39
N PRO A 133 14.70 1.04 -9.59
CA PRO A 133 14.81 0.25 -10.82
C PRO A 133 15.80 -0.92 -10.69
N GLU A 134 16.89 -0.74 -9.95
CA GLU A 134 17.90 -1.76 -9.70
C GLU A 134 17.39 -2.92 -8.83
N VAL A 135 16.46 -2.65 -7.90
CA VAL A 135 15.81 -3.68 -7.09
C VAL A 135 14.82 -4.47 -7.94
N VAL A 136 14.01 -3.76 -8.72
CA VAL A 136 13.03 -4.37 -9.64
C VAL A 136 13.75 -5.22 -10.70
N ALA A 137 14.87 -4.75 -11.23
CA ALA A 137 15.65 -5.47 -12.24
C ALA A 137 16.28 -6.78 -11.73
N ARG A 138 16.45 -6.95 -10.41
CA ARG A 138 16.93 -8.20 -9.82
C ARG A 138 15.86 -9.29 -9.77
N LEU A 139 14.58 -8.94 -9.87
CA LEU A 139 13.53 -9.94 -10.04
C LEU A 139 13.71 -10.63 -11.39
N GLY A 140 13.66 -11.95 -11.38
CA GLY A 140 13.73 -12.78 -12.58
C GLY A 140 12.41 -13.48 -12.86
N ALA A 141 12.47 -14.42 -13.81
CA ALA A 141 11.36 -15.33 -14.11
C ALA A 141 11.15 -16.37 -13.00
N ASP A 142 12.19 -16.64 -12.21
CA ASP A 142 12.09 -17.49 -11.02
C ASP A 142 11.32 -16.76 -9.91
N ALA A 143 10.49 -17.51 -9.20
CA ALA A 143 9.63 -16.99 -8.15
C ALA A 143 10.44 -16.52 -6.93
N ASP A 144 10.08 -15.35 -6.42
CA ASP A 144 10.57 -14.76 -5.19
C ASP A 144 9.47 -14.74 -4.12
N SER A 145 9.85 -14.84 -2.84
CA SER A 145 8.89 -14.65 -1.74
C SER A 145 8.43 -13.20 -1.68
N ALA A 146 7.12 -12.99 -1.66
CA ALA A 146 6.50 -11.68 -1.58
C ALA A 146 5.51 -11.62 -0.40
N PHE A 147 5.50 -10.49 0.29
CA PHE A 147 4.66 -10.23 1.45
C PHE A 147 3.68 -9.11 1.12
N VAL A 148 2.39 -9.40 1.14
CA VAL A 148 1.34 -8.42 0.86
C VAL A 148 0.60 -8.10 2.14
N LEU A 149 0.74 -6.86 2.62
CA LEU A 149 0.07 -6.38 3.84
C LEU A 149 -1.23 -5.67 3.48
N ALA A 150 -2.36 -6.26 3.88
CA ALA A 150 -3.66 -5.76 3.47
C ALA A 150 -4.70 -5.83 4.58
N HIS A 151 -5.85 -5.22 4.32
CA HIS A 151 -7.05 -5.48 5.08
C HIS A 151 -7.97 -6.44 4.34
N GLY A 152 -7.86 -7.73 4.67
CA GLY A 152 -8.73 -8.78 4.16
C GLY A 152 -10.21 -8.54 4.48
N VAL A 153 -11.09 -9.32 3.86
CA VAL A 153 -12.54 -9.26 4.10
C VAL A 153 -13.00 -10.60 4.66
N ARG A 154 -13.48 -10.61 5.90
CA ARG A 154 -14.06 -11.80 6.53
C ARG A 154 -15.56 -11.91 6.24
N GLU A 155 -16.12 -13.10 6.47
CA GLU A 155 -17.56 -13.37 6.29
C GLU A 155 -18.46 -12.46 7.14
N ASP A 156 -17.98 -12.04 8.32
CA ASP A 156 -18.67 -11.10 9.21
C ASP A 156 -18.53 -9.63 8.78
N GLY A 157 -17.88 -9.38 7.63
CA GLY A 157 -17.58 -8.05 7.09
C GLY A 157 -16.43 -7.33 7.78
N SER A 158 -15.78 -7.95 8.78
CA SER A 158 -14.63 -7.35 9.45
C SER A 158 -13.41 -7.27 8.53
N ARG A 159 -12.57 -6.27 8.78
CA ARG A 159 -11.39 -5.92 7.98
C ARG A 159 -10.09 -6.03 8.81
N PRO A 160 -9.69 -7.23 9.26
CA PRO A 160 -8.44 -7.43 10.01
C PRO A 160 -7.22 -7.02 9.18
N LEU A 161 -6.11 -6.65 9.84
CA LEU A 161 -4.82 -6.54 9.16
C LEU A 161 -4.25 -7.94 9.00
N GLU A 162 -3.85 -8.30 7.79
CA GLU A 162 -3.36 -9.63 7.43
C GLU A 162 -2.13 -9.51 6.52
N VAL A 163 -1.33 -10.58 6.47
CA VAL A 163 -0.19 -10.72 5.56
C VAL A 163 -0.42 -11.96 4.73
N ALA A 164 -0.44 -11.81 3.40
CA ALA A 164 -0.31 -12.96 2.50
C ALA A 164 1.16 -13.12 2.11
N ILE A 165 1.65 -14.36 2.17
CA ILE A 165 3.00 -14.74 1.73
C ILE A 165 2.84 -15.46 0.40
N GLU A 166 3.11 -14.74 -0.68
CA GLU A 166 2.88 -15.21 -2.04
C GLU A 166 4.18 -15.28 -2.84
N ARG A 167 4.05 -15.62 -4.12
CA ARG A 167 5.17 -15.63 -5.06
C ARG A 167 5.03 -14.48 -6.05
N VAL A 168 6.13 -13.76 -6.24
CA VAL A 168 6.26 -12.70 -7.25
C VAL A 168 7.27 -13.13 -8.30
N VAL A 169 6.98 -12.79 -9.55
CA VAL A 169 7.88 -12.97 -10.69
C VAL A 169 7.97 -11.69 -11.49
N ARG A 170 9.03 -11.55 -12.27
CA ARG A 170 9.14 -10.55 -13.33
C ARG A 170 9.18 -11.24 -14.69
N ASP A 171 8.20 -10.92 -15.54
CA ASP A 171 8.13 -11.34 -16.94
C ASP A 171 8.32 -10.12 -17.84
N GLY A 172 9.49 -10.00 -18.47
CA GLY A 172 9.87 -8.79 -19.18
C GLY A 172 9.90 -7.58 -18.24
N ASP A 173 9.04 -6.59 -18.50
CA ASP A 173 8.90 -5.39 -17.67
C ASP A 173 7.73 -5.49 -16.68
N ASP A 174 6.99 -6.59 -16.67
CA ASP A 174 5.84 -6.78 -15.81
C ASP A 174 6.20 -7.57 -14.56
N VAL A 175 5.98 -6.95 -13.40
CA VAL A 175 6.07 -7.63 -12.11
C VAL A 175 4.68 -8.07 -11.71
N ARG A 176 4.53 -9.33 -11.30
CA ARG A 176 3.23 -9.89 -10.90
C ARG A 176 3.33 -10.90 -9.78
N ILE A 177 2.31 -10.90 -8.94
CA ILE A 177 1.99 -12.01 -8.04
C ILE A 177 1.32 -13.11 -8.88
N THR A 178 1.77 -14.34 -8.71
CA THR A 178 1.38 -15.46 -9.58
C THR A 178 0.06 -16.12 -9.19
N THR A 179 -0.48 -15.76 -8.04
CA THR A 179 -1.67 -16.35 -7.42
C THR A 179 -2.76 -15.29 -7.23
N GLU A 180 -4.01 -15.74 -7.15
CA GLU A 180 -5.13 -14.89 -6.75
C GLU A 180 -4.98 -14.48 -5.29
N LEU A 181 -5.27 -13.21 -5.00
CA LEU A 181 -5.28 -12.69 -3.63
C LEU A 181 -6.72 -12.60 -3.09
N PRO A 182 -6.90 -12.70 -1.76
CA PRO A 182 -8.21 -12.52 -1.16
C PRO A 182 -8.81 -11.12 -1.42
N PRO A 183 -10.14 -10.97 -1.32
CA PRO A 183 -10.78 -9.65 -1.37
C PRO A 183 -10.16 -8.68 -0.35
N GLY A 184 -9.99 -7.41 -0.77
CA GLY A 184 -9.39 -6.36 0.06
C GLY A 184 -7.90 -6.12 -0.19
N TYR A 185 -7.21 -6.99 -0.93
CA TYR A 185 -5.76 -6.90 -1.18
C TYR A 185 -5.38 -5.96 -2.33
N VAL A 186 -6.30 -5.60 -3.23
CA VAL A 186 -6.03 -4.61 -4.28
C VAL A 186 -5.65 -3.27 -3.64
N GLY A 187 -4.57 -2.64 -4.11
CA GLY A 187 -3.99 -1.42 -3.55
C GLY A 187 -3.04 -1.63 -2.36
N ALA A 188 -2.89 -2.86 -1.86
CA ALA A 188 -1.96 -3.18 -0.78
C ALA A 188 -0.49 -3.06 -1.23
N PRO A 189 0.43 -2.63 -0.35
CA PRO A 189 1.85 -2.66 -0.63
C PRO A 189 2.38 -4.11 -0.69
N VAL A 190 3.30 -4.33 -1.62
CA VAL A 190 4.00 -5.61 -1.81
C VAL A 190 5.45 -5.44 -1.37
N PHE A 191 5.92 -6.31 -0.48
CA PHE A 191 7.31 -6.33 -0.02
C PHE A 191 8.04 -7.58 -0.48
N VAL A 192 9.34 -7.46 -0.70
CA VAL A 192 10.24 -8.59 -0.98
C VAL A 192 11.49 -8.47 -0.14
N VAL A 193 12.13 -9.62 0.06
CA VAL A 193 13.45 -9.71 0.66
C VAL A 193 14.45 -10.07 -0.45
N GLN A 194 15.45 -9.24 -0.65
CA GLN A 194 16.47 -9.45 -1.66
C GLN A 194 17.87 -9.18 -1.10
N ALA A 195 18.82 -9.98 -1.57
CA ALA A 195 20.23 -9.69 -1.38
C ALA A 195 20.69 -8.65 -2.40
N ASP A 196 21.53 -7.72 -1.97
CA ASP A 196 22.26 -6.82 -2.86
C ASP A 196 23.46 -7.54 -3.52
N THR A 197 24.26 -6.81 -4.30
CA THR A 197 25.45 -7.37 -4.97
C THR A 197 26.56 -7.82 -4.01
N ALA A 198 26.56 -7.35 -2.76
CA ALA A 198 27.47 -7.77 -1.71
C ALA A 198 26.92 -8.97 -0.90
N GLY A 199 25.67 -9.38 -1.15
CA GLY A 199 24.98 -10.43 -0.42
C GLY A 199 24.25 -9.94 0.84
N GLU A 200 24.22 -8.63 1.09
CA GLU A 200 23.49 -8.03 2.20
C GLU A 200 21.98 -8.12 1.93
N VAL A 201 21.24 -8.72 2.85
CA VAL A 201 19.80 -8.94 2.69
C VAL A 201 19.02 -7.75 3.21
N SER A 202 18.16 -7.21 2.37
CA SER A 202 17.32 -6.05 2.68
C SER A 202 15.87 -6.27 2.28
N LEU A 203 14.97 -5.59 2.99
CA LEU A 203 13.54 -5.55 2.70
C LEU A 203 13.25 -4.37 1.77
N TYR A 204 12.49 -4.60 0.71
CA TYR A 204 12.05 -3.57 -0.21
C TYR A 204 10.54 -3.62 -0.42
N CYS A 205 9.90 -2.46 -0.42
CA CYS A 205 8.53 -2.30 -0.92
C CYS A 205 8.59 -2.19 -2.45
N LEU A 206 8.17 -3.24 -3.15
CA LEU A 206 8.16 -3.29 -4.61
C LEU A 206 7.19 -2.30 -5.22
N GLY A 207 6.05 -2.06 -4.59
CA GLY A 207 4.95 -1.34 -5.21
C GLY A 207 3.61 -1.67 -4.57
N LEU A 208 2.53 -1.58 -5.35
CA LEU A 208 1.19 -1.93 -4.91
C LEU A 208 0.49 -2.93 -5.83
N VAL A 209 -0.41 -3.72 -5.26
CA VAL A 209 -1.22 -4.72 -5.97
C VAL A 209 -2.24 -4.05 -6.88
N LEU A 210 -2.26 -4.45 -8.16
CA LEU A 210 -3.27 -4.07 -9.13
C LEU A 210 -4.33 -5.17 -9.30
N PRO A 211 -5.54 -4.83 -9.79
CA PRO A 211 -6.52 -5.85 -10.17
C PRO A 211 -5.96 -6.76 -11.28
N GLY A 212 -6.29 -8.05 -11.21
CA GLY A 212 -5.84 -9.05 -12.18
C GLY A 212 -6.71 -10.31 -12.14
N VAL A 213 -6.43 -11.26 -13.04
CA VAL A 213 -7.11 -12.55 -13.16
C VAL A 213 -6.06 -13.64 -13.29
N GLY A 214 -6.16 -14.70 -12.50
CA GLY A 214 -5.16 -15.74 -12.31
C GLY A 214 -3.85 -15.23 -11.69
N GLY A 215 -3.89 -14.09 -11.01
CA GLY A 215 -2.72 -13.38 -10.50
C GLY A 215 -2.85 -11.86 -10.62
N HIS A 216 -1.97 -11.13 -9.95
CA HIS A 216 -2.08 -9.68 -9.82
C HIS A 216 -0.82 -8.97 -10.34
N PRO A 217 -0.94 -8.04 -11.30
CA PRO A 217 0.15 -7.12 -11.62
C PRO A 217 0.54 -6.28 -10.39
N VAL A 218 1.79 -5.83 -10.35
CA VAL A 218 2.29 -4.91 -9.33
C VAL A 218 2.68 -3.60 -10.01
N ALA A 219 2.06 -2.49 -9.59
CA ALA A 219 2.55 -1.17 -9.96
C ALA A 219 3.83 -0.90 -9.16
N THR A 220 4.98 -1.01 -9.80
CA THR A 220 6.28 -0.93 -9.14
C THR A 220 6.65 0.48 -8.69
N PHE A 221 7.43 0.61 -7.63
CA PHE A 221 7.73 1.89 -6.99
C PHE A 221 8.58 2.83 -7.84
N ASP A 222 9.41 2.30 -8.73
CA ASP A 222 10.11 3.07 -9.74
C ASP A 222 9.13 3.78 -10.71
N ARG A 223 8.01 3.15 -11.04
CA ARG A 223 6.90 3.78 -11.80
C ARG A 223 6.09 4.73 -10.93
N ILE A 224 5.74 4.34 -9.70
CA ILE A 224 5.00 5.19 -8.76
C ILE A 224 5.74 6.50 -8.51
N ARG A 225 7.07 6.47 -8.32
CA ARG A 225 7.87 7.68 -8.08
C ARG A 225 7.76 8.69 -9.21
N ALA A 226 7.57 8.25 -10.46
CA ALA A 226 7.41 9.17 -11.59
C ALA A 226 6.10 9.97 -11.56
N VAL A 227 5.09 9.52 -10.80
CA VAL A 227 3.79 10.18 -10.68
C VAL A 227 3.55 10.86 -9.33
N LEU A 228 4.47 10.71 -8.38
CA LEU A 228 4.39 11.44 -7.11
C LEU A 228 4.60 12.93 -7.35
N PRO A 229 3.89 13.80 -6.59
CA PRO A 229 4.17 15.23 -6.62
C PRO A 229 5.64 15.48 -6.31
N ALA A 230 6.28 16.36 -7.07
CA ALA A 230 7.66 16.77 -6.79
C ALA A 230 7.76 17.28 -5.35
N THR A 231 8.76 16.81 -4.60
CA THR A 231 9.01 17.30 -3.26
C THR A 231 9.67 18.68 -3.39
N PRO A 232 9.40 19.65 -2.50
CA PRO A 232 10.16 20.90 -2.49
C PRO A 232 11.66 20.60 -2.33
N GLY A 233 12.43 20.73 -3.42
CA GLY A 233 13.86 20.39 -3.46
C GLY A 233 14.30 19.54 -4.67
N ASP A 234 13.38 19.01 -5.47
CA ASP A 234 13.69 18.18 -6.66
C ASP A 234 14.09 18.98 -7.92
N VAL A 235 14.69 20.17 -7.78
CA VAL A 235 15.21 21.01 -8.89
C VAL A 235 16.70 21.26 -8.81
#